data_AF-A0A4Q4CRV1-F1
#
_entry.id   AF-A0A4Q4CRV1-F1
#
_cell.length_a   1.000
_cell.length_b   1.000
_cell.length_c   1.000
_cell.angle_alpha   90.00
_cell.angle_beta   90.00
_cell.angle_gamma   90.00
#
_symmetry.space_group_name_H-M   'P 1'
#
loop_
_entity.id
_entity.type
_entity.pdbx_description
1 polymer ?
#
loop_
_entity_poly.entity_id
_entity_poly.type
_entity_poly.pdbx_seq_one_letter_code
_entity_poly.pdbx_strand_id
1 'polypeptide(L)'
;VVYLLAPINVQTAGASGAISGLFAIAFLLALRAGQDVRSFLVLIVINVVLSARDGVSWEAHLGGFIAGAVLGAAFAYAPRERRALWQGAAFGLLVLGTVAMIAWRTHDITQTYVVAG
;
A
#
# COMPACT_ATOMS: atom_id res chain seq x y z
N VAL A 1 -5.34 0.44 4.79
CA VAL A 1 -6.15 -0.75 4.42
C VAL A 1 -6.53 -1.55 5.66
N VAL A 2 -5.58 -2.01 6.48
CA VAL A 2 -5.89 -2.75 7.73
C VAL A 2 -6.95 -2.06 8.60
N TYR A 3 -6.76 -0.78 8.93
CA TYR A 3 -7.71 0.00 9.74
C TYR A 3 -9.15 0.02 9.18
N LEU A 4 -9.30 -0.12 7.86
CA LEU A 4 -10.63 -0.13 7.23
C LEU A 4 -11.30 -1.50 7.30
N LEU A 5 -10.54 -2.58 7.15
CA LEU A 5 -11.08 -3.91 6.86
C LEU A 5 -10.97 -4.89 8.03
N ALA A 6 -9.96 -4.76 8.89
CA ALA A 6 -9.75 -5.68 9.99
C ALA A 6 -10.66 -5.33 11.20
N PRO A 7 -11.06 -6.32 12.02
CA PRO A 7 -11.69 -6.06 13.30
C PRO A 7 -10.79 -5.19 14.19
N ILE A 8 -11.39 -4.26 14.92
CA ILE A 8 -10.65 -3.22 15.69
C ILE A 8 -9.77 -3.77 16.83
N ASN A 9 -9.98 -5.03 17.23
CA ASN A 9 -9.27 -5.71 18.30
C ASN A 9 -8.08 -6.56 17.80
N VAL A 10 -7.80 -6.56 16.50
CA VAL A 10 -6.67 -7.32 15.93
C VAL A 10 -5.40 -6.47 15.94
N GLN A 11 -4.36 -6.96 16.61
CA GLN A 11 -3.03 -6.37 16.52
C GLN A 11 -2.36 -6.79 15.20
N THR A 12 -1.98 -5.82 14.38
CA THR A 12 -1.23 -6.08 13.13
C THR A 12 0.15 -5.44 13.17
N ALA A 13 1.18 -6.18 12.79
CA ALA A 13 2.53 -5.65 12.59
C ALA A 13 2.65 -5.00 11.20
N GLY A 14 2.42 -3.68 11.11
CA GLY A 14 2.36 -2.92 9.85
C GLY A 14 3.67 -2.82 9.06
N ALA A 15 4.82 -3.17 9.65
CA ALA A 15 6.13 -3.07 9.01
C ALA A 15 6.22 -3.93 7.73
N SER A 16 5.62 -5.12 7.74
CA SER A 16 5.66 -6.03 6.58
C SER A 16 4.92 -5.48 5.36
N GLY A 17 3.81 -4.74 5.56
CA GLY A 17 3.12 -4.06 4.47
C GLY A 17 3.96 -2.94 3.83
N ALA A 18 4.73 -2.20 4.62
CA ALA A 18 5.66 -1.20 4.08
C ALA A 18 6.75 -1.83 3.20
N ILE A 19 7.26 -3.00 3.60
CA ILE A 19 8.22 -3.76 2.79
C ILE A 19 7.60 -4.22 1.46
N SER A 20 6.36 -4.72 1.47
CA SER A 20 5.64 -5.05 0.23
C SER A 20 5.49 -3.83 -0.69
N GLY A 21 5.27 -2.64 -0.13
CA GLY A 21 5.25 -1.39 -0.90
C GLY A 21 6.60 -1.02 -1.51
N LEU A 22 7.69 -1.16 -0.76
CA LEU A 22 9.05 -0.93 -1.30
C LEU A 22 9.38 -1.92 -2.43
N PHE A 23 8.94 -3.17 -2.30
CA PHE A 23 9.08 -4.18 -3.35
C PHE A 23 8.39 -3.76 -4.65
N ALA A 24 7.16 -3.22 -4.57
CA ALA A 24 6.43 -2.73 -5.74
C ALA A 24 7.15 -1.54 -6.41
N ILE A 25 7.70 -0.61 -5.61
CA ILE A 25 8.49 0.52 -6.13
C ILE A 25 9.74 0.00 -6.85
N ALA A 26 10.51 -0.87 -6.19
CA ALA A 26 11.74 -1.42 -6.75
C ALA A 26 11.49 -2.21 -8.04
N PHE A 27 10.43 -3.04 -8.07
CA PHE A 27 10.01 -3.77 -9.25
C PHE A 27 9.72 -2.84 -10.43
N LEU A 28 8.94 -1.78 -10.23
CA LEU A 28 8.59 -0.86 -11.32
C LEU A 28 9.77 -0.05 -11.83
N LEU A 29 10.69 0.34 -10.94
CA LEU A 29 11.93 0.99 -11.32
C LEU A 29 12.85 0.06 -12.12
N ALA A 30 13.00 -1.19 -11.67
CA ALA A 30 13.79 -2.21 -12.37
C ALA A 30 13.19 -2.52 -13.76
N LEU A 31 11.86 -2.67 -13.83
CA LEU A 31 11.12 -2.88 -15.07
C LEU A 31 11.34 -1.72 -16.04
N ARG A 32 11.26 -0.47 -15.55
CA ARG A 32 11.50 0.72 -16.37
C ARG A 32 12.95 0.81 -16.86
N ALA A 33 13.90 0.39 -16.04
CA ALA A 33 15.31 0.36 -16.39
C ALA A 33 15.69 -0.82 -17.31
N GLY A 34 14.73 -1.65 -17.73
CA GLY A 34 14.97 -2.80 -18.60
C GLY A 34 15.81 -3.90 -17.93
N GLN A 35 15.83 -3.94 -16.60
CA GLN A 35 16.53 -4.98 -15.85
C GLN A 35 15.76 -6.31 -15.89
N ASP A 36 16.45 -7.42 -15.64
CA ASP A 36 15.77 -8.70 -15.44
C ASP A 36 14.93 -8.65 -14.15
N VAL A 37 13.61 -8.74 -14.31
CA VAL A 37 12.64 -8.71 -13.21
C VAL A 37 12.09 -10.08 -12.83
N ARG A 38 12.62 -11.18 -13.39
CA ARG A 38 12.15 -12.55 -13.06
C ARG A 38 12.22 -12.82 -11.57
N SER A 39 13.33 -12.45 -10.92
CA SER A 39 13.48 -12.61 -9.47
C SER A 39 12.46 -11.79 -8.68
N PHE A 40 12.14 -10.57 -9.13
CA PHE A 40 11.09 -9.77 -8.51
C PHE A 40 9.72 -10.43 -8.64
N LEU A 41 9.38 -10.94 -9.84
CA LEU A 41 8.10 -11.63 -10.08
C LEU A 41 7.96 -12.87 -9.19
N VAL A 42 9.02 -13.67 -9.06
CA VAL A 42 9.04 -14.82 -8.15
C VAL A 42 8.79 -14.37 -6.70
N LEU A 43 9.49 -13.33 -6.24
CA LEU A 43 9.33 -12.82 -4.88
C LEU A 43 7.93 -12.23 -4.64
N ILE A 44 7.31 -11.59 -5.64
CA ILE A 44 5.94 -11.09 -5.55
C ILE A 44 4.96 -12.26 -5.41
N VAL A 45 5.08 -13.30 -6.23
CA VAL A 45 4.23 -14.49 -6.12
C VAL A 45 4.40 -15.15 -4.75
N ILE A 46 5.64 -15.32 -4.29
CA ILE A 46 5.92 -15.86 -2.94
C ILE A 46 5.27 -14.97 -1.88
N ASN A 47 5.41 -13.64 -1.97
CA ASN A 47 4.81 -12.72 -1.01
C ASN A 47 3.30 -12.92 -0.94
N VAL A 48 2.60 -12.93 -2.09
CA VAL A 48 1.14 -13.15 -2.15
C VAL A 48 0.73 -14.49 -1.54
N VAL A 49 1.45 -15.57 -1.85
CA VAL A 49 1.14 -16.92 -1.31
C VAL A 49 1.36 -16.96 0.21
N LEU A 50 2.41 -16.31 0.71
CA LEU A 50 2.68 -16.23 2.14
C LEU A 50 1.70 -15.31 2.87
N SER A 51 1.22 -14.24 2.22
CA SER A 51 0.20 -13.35 2.77
C SER A 51 -1.12 -14.04 3.03
N ALA A 52 -1.44 -15.10 2.29
CA ALA A 52 -2.69 -15.86 2.44
C ALA A 52 -2.71 -16.82 3.63
N ARG A 53 -1.64 -16.89 4.43
CA ARG A 53 -1.55 -17.76 5.60
C ARG A 53 -2.20 -17.14 6.83
N ASP A 54 -2.76 -17.99 7.69
CA ASP A 54 -3.34 -17.58 8.96
C ASP A 54 -2.33 -16.82 9.83
N GLY A 55 -2.78 -15.71 10.43
CA GLY A 55 -1.94 -14.83 11.25
C GLY A 55 -1.16 -13.77 10.46
N VAL A 56 -1.22 -13.77 9.12
CA VAL A 56 -0.68 -12.71 8.28
C VAL A 56 -1.82 -11.82 7.77
N SER A 57 -1.72 -10.51 7.99
CA SER A 57 -2.68 -9.58 7.40
C SER A 57 -2.38 -9.40 5.92
N TRP A 58 -3.07 -10.17 5.08
CA TRP A 58 -3.03 -10.02 3.63
C TRP A 58 -3.47 -8.61 3.20
N GLU A 59 -4.35 -7.96 3.98
CA GLU A 59 -4.77 -6.58 3.76
C GLU A 59 -3.61 -5.59 3.90
N ALA A 60 -2.69 -5.84 4.85
CA ALA A 60 -1.49 -5.03 5.04
C ALA A 60 -0.54 -5.16 3.85
N HIS A 61 -0.31 -6.39 3.37
CA HIS A 61 0.61 -6.66 2.25
C HIS A 61 0.05 -6.13 0.94
N LEU A 62 -1.23 -6.39 0.67
CA LEU A 62 -1.91 -5.90 -0.53
C LEU A 62 -1.99 -4.36 -0.54
N GLY A 63 -2.39 -3.75 0.57
CA GLY A 63 -2.46 -2.31 0.69
C GLY A 63 -1.12 -1.62 0.50
N GLY A 64 -0.07 -2.19 1.11
CA GLY A 64 1.30 -1.74 0.93
C GLY A 64 1.77 -1.87 -0.52
N PHE A 65 1.54 -3.02 -1.16
CA PHE A 65 1.91 -3.27 -2.55
C PHE A 65 1.21 -2.30 -3.51
N ILE A 66 -0.09 -2.06 -3.37
CA ILE A 66 -0.84 -1.12 -4.21
C ILE A 66 -0.31 0.31 -4.02
N ALA A 67 -0.13 0.75 -2.78
CA ALA A 67 0.42 2.08 -2.49
C ALA A 67 1.81 2.26 -3.11
N GLY A 68 2.66 1.24 -2.94
CA GLY A 68 3.99 1.19 -3.55
C GLY A 68 3.97 1.16 -5.07
N ALA A 69 3.02 0.45 -5.70
CA ALA A 69 2.89 0.40 -7.15
C ALA A 69 2.48 1.76 -7.73
N VAL A 70 1.55 2.47 -7.09
CA VAL A 70 1.15 3.84 -7.48
C VAL A 70 2.35 4.79 -7.42
N LEU A 71 3.09 4.78 -6.30
CA LEU A 71 4.29 5.59 -6.16
C LEU A 71 5.37 5.17 -7.16
N GLY A 72 5.65 3.88 -7.28
CA GLY A 72 6.63 3.34 -8.21
C GLY A 72 6.34 3.76 -9.65
N ALA A 73 5.07 3.74 -10.06
CA ALA A 73 4.66 4.18 -11.38
C ALA A 73 4.89 5.69 -11.58
N ALA A 74 4.50 6.52 -10.61
CA ALA A 74 4.75 7.96 -10.64
C ALA A 74 6.25 8.28 -10.68
N PHE A 75 7.09 7.52 -9.99
CA PHE A 75 8.53 7.78 -9.94
C PHE A 75 9.28 7.25 -11.17
N ALA A 76 8.84 6.13 -11.74
CA ALA A 76 9.48 5.47 -12.88
C ALA A 76 9.07 6.09 -14.22
N TYR A 77 7.81 6.51 -14.38
CA TYR A 77 7.25 6.88 -15.69
C TYR A 77 6.87 8.37 -15.81
N ALA A 78 7.03 9.18 -14.76
CA ALA A 78 6.71 10.61 -14.86
C ALA A 78 7.54 11.32 -15.96
N PRO A 79 6.91 12.22 -16.75
CA PRO A 79 7.61 13.05 -17.73
C PRO A 79 8.73 13.86 -17.09
N ARG A 80 9.89 13.95 -17.76
CA ARG A 80 11.10 14.58 -17.21
C ARG A 80 10.85 16.04 -16.82
N GLU A 81 10.08 16.75 -17.62
CA GLU A 81 9.76 18.17 -17.48
C GLU A 81 8.86 18.46 -16.27
N ARG A 82 8.09 17.46 -15.81
CA ARG A 82 7.12 17.59 -14.72
C ARG A 82 7.31 16.56 -13.62
N ARG A 83 8.50 15.98 -13.51
CA ARG A 83 8.76 14.83 -12.63
C ARG A 83 8.43 15.13 -11.17
N ALA A 84 8.88 16.28 -10.67
CA ALA A 84 8.62 16.71 -9.30
C ALA A 84 7.12 16.90 -9.02
N LEU A 85 6.37 17.45 -10.00
CA LEU A 85 4.93 17.64 -9.89
C LEU A 85 4.20 16.31 -9.75
N TRP A 86 4.50 15.34 -10.62
CA TRP A 86 3.85 14.02 -10.60
C TRP A 86 4.21 13.20 -9.35
N GLN A 87 5.48 13.24 -8.93
CA GLN A 87 5.92 12.57 -7.71
C GLN A 87 5.27 13.20 -6.46
N GLY A 88 5.26 14.52 -6.38
CA GLY A 88 4.63 15.27 -5.30
C GLY A 88 3.12 15.05 -5.26
N ALA A 89 2.45 15.06 -6.42
CA ALA A 89 1.01 14.78 -6.52
C ALA A 89 0.68 13.34 -6.10
N ALA A 90 1.43 12.35 -6.58
CA ALA A 90 1.19 10.95 -6.21
C ALA A 90 1.39 10.73 -4.71
N PHE A 91 2.46 11.27 -4.12
CA PHE A 91 2.70 11.21 -2.69
C PHE A 91 1.63 11.94 -1.89
N GLY A 92 1.30 13.17 -2.29
CA GLY A 92 0.27 13.98 -1.65
C GLY A 92 -1.10 13.30 -1.67
N LEU A 93 -1.52 12.76 -2.82
CA LEU A 93 -2.77 12.01 -2.95
C LEU A 93 -2.77 10.74 -2.09
N LEU A 94 -1.65 10.03 -1.99
CA LEU A 94 -1.54 8.85 -1.12
C LEU A 94 -1.73 9.21 0.35
N VAL A 95 -1.08 10.29 0.81
CA VAL A 95 -1.21 10.79 2.18
C VAL A 95 -2.64 11.27 2.44
N LEU A 96 -3.19 12.11 1.56
CA LEU A 96 -4.54 12.64 1.68
C LEU A 96 -5.59 11.53 1.68
N GLY A 97 -5.48 10.55 0.77
CA GLY A 97 -6.35 9.39 0.74
C GLY A 97 -6.26 8.57 2.02
N THR A 98 -5.06 8.39 2.57
CA THR A 98 -4.87 7.69 3.85
C THR A 98 -5.56 8.41 5.00
N VAL A 99 -5.37 9.73 5.12
CA VAL A 99 -6.01 10.55 6.16
C VAL A 99 -7.53 10.55 6.02
N ALA A 100 -8.04 10.71 4.80
CA ALA A 100 -9.47 10.71 4.52
C ALA A 100 -10.12 9.36 4.88
N MET A 101 -9.49 8.25 4.51
CA MET A 101 -9.96 6.91 4.87
C MET A 101 -9.96 6.68 6.39
N ILE A 102 -8.95 7.15 7.10
CA ILE A 102 -8.89 7.07 8.57
C ILE A 102 -10.04 7.88 9.16
N ALA A 103 -10.21 9.14 8.76
CA ALA A 103 -11.26 10.02 9.27
C ALA A 103 -12.66 9.44 9.05
N TRP A 104 -12.91 8.92 7.83
CA TRP A 104 -14.18 8.28 7.49
C TRP A 104 -14.46 7.06 8.36
N ARG A 105 -13.48 6.15 8.50
CA ARG A 105 -13.66 4.92 9.28
C ARG A 105 -13.79 5.21 10.77
N THR A 106 -13.05 6.18 11.31
CA THR A 106 -13.21 6.63 12.70
C THR A 106 -14.63 7.13 12.94
N HIS A 107 -15.15 7.96 12.04
CA HIS A 107 -16.50 8.51 12.17
C HIS A 107 -17.57 7.40 12.20
N ASP A 108 -17.47 6.43 11.29
CA ASP A 108 -18.37 5.27 11.19
C ASP A 108 -18.37 4.39 12.46
N ILE A 109 -17.18 4.10 13.00
CA ILE A 109 -17.03 3.37 14.26
C ILE A 109 -17.68 4.15 15.39
N THR A 110 -17.39 5.44 15.54
CA THR A 110 -17.94 6.25 16.65
C THR A 110 -19.47 6.31 16.61
N GLN A 111 -20.10 6.47 15.45
CA GLN A 111 -21.56 6.47 15.33
C GLN A 111 -22.17 5.14 15.79
N THR A 112 -21.56 4.03 15.40
CA THR A 112 -22.04 2.68 15.74
C THR A 112 -22.01 2.43 17.25
N TYR A 113 -20.98 2.88 17.97
CA TYR A 113 -20.84 2.63 19.42
C TYR A 113 -21.52 3.69 20.30
N VAL A 114 -21.71 4.92 19.82
CA VAL A 114 -22.39 6.00 20.57
C VAL A 114 -23.92 5.89 20.48
N VAL A 115 -24.47 5.39 19.38
CA VAL A 115 -25.93 5.26 19.19
C VAL A 115 -26.47 3.93 19.75
N ALA A 116 -25.61 2.94 19.97
CA ALA A 116 -25.98 1.61 20.46
C ALA A 116 -25.80 1.41 21.98
N GLY A 117 -25.31 2.42 22.71
CA GLY A 117 -25.17 2.43 24.18
C GLY A 117 -26.14 3.41 24.82
#